data_AF-A0A372L8Y6-F1
#
_entry.id   AF-A0A372L8Y6-F1
#
_cell.length_a   1.000
_cell.length_b   1.000
_cell.length_c   1.000
_cell.angle_alpha   90.00
_cell.angle_beta   90.00
_cell.angle_gamma   90.00
#
_symmetry.space_group_name_H-M   'P 1'
#
loop_
_entity.id
_entity.type
_entity.pdbx_description
1 polymer ?
#
loop_
_entity_poly.entity_id
_entity_poly.type
_entity_poly.pdbx_seq_one_letter_code
_entity_poly.pdbx_strand_id
1 'polypeptide(L)'
;MDIEVFIGDLSDPDFDYETGSWSGNIPKRISGYFPNPHNIFPKLVDKIDKKEITGRQTDWGSWTAILYPNELTNVIIDLYGEQSFETDTMVSSLLTFVRQLDNTKQYGLVASEMS
;
A
#
# COMPACT_ATOMS: atom_id res chain seq x y z
N MET A 1 10.18 16.51 0.34
CA MET A 1 8.83 15.93 0.28
C MET A 1 9.07 14.46 0.40
N ASP A 2 8.66 13.90 1.52
CA ASP A 2 8.97 12.53 1.89
C ASP A 2 7.84 11.65 1.37
N ILE A 3 8.19 10.60 0.61
CA ILE A 3 7.21 9.67 0.07
C ILE A 3 7.25 8.40 0.90
N GLU A 4 6.10 7.97 1.37
CA GLU A 4 5.94 6.73 2.10
C GLU A 4 4.98 5.79 1.37
N VAL A 5 5.30 4.49 1.35
CA VAL A 5 4.41 3.45 0.86
C VAL A 5 4.36 2.34 1.90
N PHE A 6 3.18 1.90 2.29
CA PHE A 6 2.97 0.93 3.36
C PHE A 6 1.61 0.21 3.28
N ILE A 7 1.45 -0.85 4.06
CA ILE A 7 0.15 -1.51 4.28
C ILE A 7 -0.47 -0.96 5.57
N GLY A 8 -1.72 -0.51 5.47
CA GLY A 8 -2.53 0.00 6.56
C GLY A 8 -3.75 -0.86 6.89
N ASP A 9 -4.27 -0.68 8.10
CA ASP A 9 -5.50 -1.33 8.57
C ASP A 9 -6.74 -0.56 8.13
N LEU A 10 -7.57 -1.17 7.28
CA LEU A 10 -8.84 -0.56 6.82
C LEU A 10 -9.91 -0.51 7.93
N SER A 11 -9.69 -1.20 9.05
CA SER A 11 -10.57 -1.17 10.22
C SER A 11 -10.24 -0.03 11.17
N ASP A 12 -9.26 0.81 10.83
CA ASP A 12 -8.88 1.98 11.62
C ASP A 12 -10.08 2.93 11.75
N PRO A 13 -10.57 3.22 12.97
CA PRO A 13 -11.73 4.09 13.17
C PRO A 13 -11.50 5.53 12.71
N ASP A 14 -10.24 5.96 12.58
CA ASP A 14 -9.88 7.29 12.11
C ASP A 14 -9.78 7.37 10.56
N PHE A 15 -9.95 6.24 9.87
CA PHE A 15 -9.91 6.14 8.42
C PHE A 15 -11.30 5.98 7.80
N ASP A 16 -11.61 6.81 6.81
CA ASP A 16 -12.82 6.70 6.00
C ASP A 16 -12.49 6.58 4.52
N TYR A 17 -12.63 5.36 3.99
CA TYR A 17 -12.41 5.10 2.57
C TYR A 17 -13.44 5.78 1.66
N GLU A 18 -14.69 5.94 2.12
CA GLU A 18 -15.80 6.39 1.28
C GLU A 18 -15.93 7.91 1.26
N THR A 19 -15.88 8.54 2.44
CA THR A 19 -16.22 9.97 2.58
C THR A 19 -15.02 10.90 2.68
N GLY A 20 -13.81 10.37 2.72
CA GLY A 20 -12.57 11.08 2.36
C GLY A 20 -12.43 12.45 3.03
N SER A 21 -12.06 12.51 4.31
CA SER A 21 -11.55 13.76 4.87
C SER A 21 -10.28 14.10 4.09
N TRP A 22 -10.34 15.11 3.23
CA TRP A 22 -9.19 15.60 2.44
C TRP A 22 -8.14 16.28 3.34
N SER A 23 -7.90 15.77 4.54
CA SER A 23 -6.81 16.13 5.42
C SER A 23 -6.57 14.96 6.38
N GLY A 24 -5.44 14.28 6.22
CA GLY A 24 -4.96 13.26 7.15
C GLY A 24 -5.71 11.92 7.11
N ASN A 25 -6.54 11.67 6.09
CA ASN A 25 -7.30 10.43 5.95
C ASN A 25 -6.46 9.31 5.30
N ILE A 26 -5.60 8.74 6.13
CA ILE A 26 -4.77 7.59 5.80
C ILE A 26 -4.97 6.53 6.89
N PRO A 27 -5.07 5.23 6.54
CA PRO A 27 -5.24 4.20 7.55
C PRO A 27 -3.95 4.02 8.34
N LYS A 28 -4.09 3.64 9.61
CA LYS A 28 -2.96 3.29 10.48
C LYS A 28 -2.08 2.23 9.84
N ARG A 29 -0.80 2.57 9.70
CA ARG A 29 0.24 1.65 9.20
C ARG A 29 0.39 0.43 10.11
N ILE A 30 0.39 -0.75 9.48
CA ILE A 30 0.63 -2.04 10.15
C ILE A 30 1.87 -2.77 9.63
N SER A 31 2.40 -2.41 8.46
CA SER A 31 3.65 -2.97 7.92
C SER A 31 4.87 -2.07 8.14
N GLY A 32 6.05 -2.60 7.82
CA GLY A 32 7.20 -1.78 7.47
C GLY A 32 6.94 -0.96 6.19
N TYR A 33 7.80 0.02 5.93
CA TYR A 33 7.75 0.78 4.69
C TYR A 33 8.26 -0.04 3.50
N PHE A 34 7.71 0.24 2.33
CA PHE A 34 8.19 -0.32 1.07
C PHE A 34 9.52 0.34 0.69
N PRO A 35 10.54 -0.45 0.27
CA PRO A 35 11.79 0.12 -0.22
C PRO A 35 11.58 0.89 -1.53
N ASN A 36 12.33 1.98 -1.72
CA ASN A 36 12.27 2.86 -2.89
C ASN A 36 10.86 3.48 -3.15
N PRO A 37 10.24 4.13 -2.16
CA PRO A 37 8.86 4.63 -2.27
C PRO A 37 8.67 5.64 -3.41
N HIS A 38 9.69 6.46 -3.72
CA HIS A 38 9.66 7.39 -4.87
C HIS A 38 9.46 6.70 -6.22
N ASN A 39 9.89 5.45 -6.38
CA ASN A 39 9.70 4.68 -7.61
C ASN A 39 8.33 3.97 -7.64
N ILE A 40 7.73 3.75 -6.47
CA ILE A 40 6.51 2.94 -6.31
C ILE A 40 5.28 3.82 -6.32
N PHE A 41 5.33 4.95 -5.63
CA PHE A 41 4.25 5.91 -5.58
C PHE A 41 3.63 6.21 -6.95
N PRO A 42 4.39 6.64 -7.98
CA PRO A 42 3.80 6.94 -9.29
C PRO A 42 3.23 5.70 -9.97
N LYS A 43 3.80 4.51 -9.74
CA LYS A 43 3.27 3.24 -10.28
C LYS A 43 1.96 2.85 -9.62
N LEU A 44 1.83 3.04 -8.30
CA LEU A 44 0.61 2.71 -7.58
C LEU A 44 -0.53 3.63 -8.00
N VAL A 45 -0.27 4.94 -8.09
CA VAL A 45 -1.23 5.93 -8.58
C VAL A 45 -1.70 5.57 -10.00
N ASP A 46 -0.75 5.27 -10.90
CA ASP A 46 -1.07 4.86 -12.28
C ASP A 46 -1.93 3.58 -12.34
N LYS A 47 -1.66 2.58 -11.48
CA LYS A 47 -2.47 1.36 -11.38
C LYS A 47 -3.90 1.63 -10.89
N ILE A 48 -4.07 2.55 -9.94
CA ILE A 48 -5.39 2.98 -9.44
C ILE A 48 -6.15 3.73 -10.55
N ASP A 49 -5.50 4.69 -11.19
CA ASP A 49 -6.10 5.53 -12.25
C ASP A 49 -6.54 4.69 -13.46
N LYS A 50 -5.72 3.69 -13.83
CA LYS A 50 -6.03 2.70 -14.88
C LYS A 50 -7.05 1.64 -14.46
N LYS A 51 -7.48 1.64 -13.19
CA LYS A 51 -8.38 0.63 -12.61
C LYS A 51 -7.83 -0.80 -12.70
N GLU A 52 -6.50 -0.95 -12.68
CA GLU A 52 -5.83 -2.26 -12.56
C GLU A 52 -5.98 -2.82 -11.14
N ILE A 53 -6.09 -1.93 -10.15
CA ILE A 53 -6.41 -2.25 -8.76
C ILE A 53 -7.51 -1.32 -8.24
N THR A 54 -8.32 -1.80 -7.30
CA THR A 54 -9.36 -0.99 -6.68
C THR A 54 -8.72 -0.05 -5.67
N GLY A 55 -8.80 1.25 -5.91
CA GLY A 55 -8.28 2.27 -5.02
C GLY A 55 -8.81 3.65 -5.34
N ARG A 56 -8.44 4.62 -4.52
CA ARG A 56 -8.75 6.04 -4.74
C ARG A 56 -7.79 6.94 -3.99
N GLN A 57 -7.82 8.22 -4.35
CA GLN A 57 -7.27 9.28 -3.51
C GLN A 57 -8.12 9.40 -2.23
N THR A 58 -7.48 9.27 -1.06
CA THR A 58 -8.13 9.38 0.25
C THR A 58 -7.77 10.65 0.98
N ASP A 59 -6.66 11.30 0.59
CA ASP A 59 -6.17 12.60 1.09
C ASP A 59 -5.48 13.38 -0.06
N TRP A 60 -5.20 14.70 0.09
CA TRP A 60 -4.53 15.51 -0.96
C TRP A 60 -3.24 14.88 -1.48
N GLY A 61 -2.46 14.28 -0.59
CA GLY A 61 -1.20 13.62 -0.93
C GLY A 61 -1.26 12.10 -0.87
N SER A 62 -2.43 11.48 -0.66
CA SER A 62 -2.50 10.05 -0.37
C SER A 62 -3.51 9.28 -1.21
N TRP A 63 -3.08 8.11 -1.65
CA TRP A 63 -3.87 7.12 -2.36
C TRP A 63 -3.88 5.82 -1.59
N THR A 64 -5.06 5.23 -1.45
CA THR A 64 -5.26 3.93 -0.81
C THR A 64 -5.91 2.97 -1.78
N ALA A 65 -5.27 1.83 -2.03
CA ALA A 65 -5.85 0.68 -2.72
C ALA A 65 -6.34 -0.37 -1.72
N ILE A 66 -7.52 -0.93 -1.94
CA ILE A 66 -8.10 -2.00 -1.13
C ILE A 66 -7.75 -3.34 -1.76
N LEU A 67 -6.96 -4.14 -1.05
CA LEU A 67 -6.41 -5.40 -1.56
C LEU A 67 -6.50 -6.51 -0.52
N TYR A 68 -6.78 -7.73 -0.98
CA TYR A 68 -6.55 -8.95 -0.21
C TYR A 68 -5.05 -9.31 -0.17
N PRO A 69 -4.60 -10.13 0.79
CA PRO A 69 -3.18 -10.50 0.90
C PRO A 69 -2.58 -11.17 -0.35
N ASN A 70 -3.36 -11.94 -1.11
CA ASN A 70 -2.93 -12.51 -2.39
C ASN A 70 -2.69 -11.43 -3.45
N GLU A 71 -3.54 -10.40 -3.50
CA GLU A 71 -3.37 -9.26 -4.41
C GLU A 71 -2.18 -8.39 -4.00
N LEU A 72 -1.99 -8.15 -2.70
CA LEU A 72 -0.78 -7.48 -2.17
C LEU A 72 0.50 -8.23 -2.57
N THR A 73 0.47 -9.56 -2.48
CA THR A 73 1.60 -10.40 -2.91
C THR A 73 1.91 -10.20 -4.39
N ASN A 74 0.89 -10.21 -5.25
CA ASN A 74 1.05 -9.97 -6.68
C ASN A 74 1.61 -8.56 -6.97
N VAL A 75 1.12 -7.54 -6.27
CA VAL A 75 1.64 -6.16 -6.42
C VAL A 75 3.12 -6.09 -6.01
N ILE A 76 3.52 -6.75 -4.91
CA ILE A 76 4.93 -6.78 -4.50
C ILE A 76 5.79 -7.51 -5.53
N ILE A 77 5.33 -8.65 -6.07
CA ILE A 77 6.00 -9.36 -7.17
C ILE A 77 6.15 -8.45 -8.39
N ASP A 78 5.09 -7.77 -8.82
CA ASP A 78 5.11 -6.87 -9.98
C ASP A 78 6.08 -5.70 -9.80
N LEU A 79 6.19 -5.15 -8.58
CA LEU A 79 7.01 -3.98 -8.29
C LEU A 79 8.51 -4.30 -8.23
N TYR A 80 8.88 -5.45 -7.67
CA TYR A 80 10.29 -5.78 -7.36
C TYR A 80 10.84 -6.99 -8.12
N GLY A 81 9.98 -7.80 -8.72
CA GLY A 81 10.34 -9.10 -9.29
C GLY A 81 10.56 -10.18 -8.23
N GLU A 82 10.33 -11.43 -8.60
CA GLU A 82 10.47 -12.59 -7.69
C GLU A 82 11.90 -12.75 -7.16
N GLN A 83 12.92 -12.43 -7.96
CA GLN A 83 14.33 -12.56 -7.51
C GLN A 83 14.66 -11.68 -6.29
N SER A 84 13.94 -10.56 -6.11
CA SER A 84 14.18 -9.65 -4.99
C SER A 84 13.87 -10.29 -3.63
N PHE A 85 13.18 -11.44 -3.60
CA PHE A 85 12.79 -12.09 -2.35
C PHE A 85 13.96 -12.79 -1.66
N GLU A 86 14.97 -13.16 -2.45
CA GLU A 86 16.20 -13.77 -1.99
C GLU A 86 17.32 -12.73 -1.78
N THR A 87 17.29 -11.63 -2.54
CA THR A 87 18.38 -10.65 -2.56
C THR A 87 18.11 -9.38 -1.74
N ASP A 88 16.84 -9.05 -1.47
CA ASP A 88 16.44 -7.86 -0.73
C ASP A 88 15.70 -8.25 0.57
N THR A 89 16.35 -8.01 1.71
CA THR A 89 15.82 -8.36 3.03
C THR A 89 14.57 -7.55 3.40
N MET A 90 14.41 -6.33 2.88
CA MET A 90 13.22 -5.51 3.14
C MET A 90 12.03 -6.06 2.35
N VAL A 91 12.22 -6.38 1.06
CA VAL A 91 11.16 -7.01 0.24
C VAL A 91 10.77 -8.37 0.81
N SER A 92 11.75 -9.18 1.21
CA SER A 92 11.51 -10.49 1.83
C SER A 92 10.71 -10.37 3.14
N SER A 93 11.04 -9.36 3.97
CA SER A 93 10.31 -9.08 5.21
C SER A 93 8.86 -8.62 4.95
N LEU A 94 8.63 -7.78 3.93
CA LEU A 94 7.29 -7.34 3.54
C LEU A 94 6.41 -8.51 3.08
N LEU A 95 6.95 -9.42 2.27
CA LEU A 95 6.19 -10.61 1.86
C LEU A 95 5.90 -11.56 3.00
N THR A 96 6.88 -11.73 3.89
CA THR A 96 6.68 -12.52 5.11
C THR A 96 5.56 -11.94 5.95
N PHE A 97 5.51 -10.61 6.09
CA PHE A 97 4.42 -9.91 6.75
C PHE A 97 3.07 -10.14 6.04
N VAL A 98 3.00 -9.95 4.72
CA VAL A 98 1.75 -10.16 3.94
C VAL A 98 1.23 -11.58 4.08
N ARG A 99 2.11 -12.59 4.07
CA ARG A 99 1.74 -14.00 4.24
C ARG A 99 1.18 -14.35 5.63
N GLN A 100 1.40 -13.50 6.62
CA GLN A 100 0.86 -13.66 7.98
C GLN A 100 -0.48 -12.95 8.19
N LEU A 101 -0.94 -12.16 7.21
CA LEU A 101 -2.22 -11.49 7.26
C LEU A 101 -3.40 -12.46 7.13
N ASP A 102 -4.57 -12.02 7.60
CA ASP A 102 -5.81 -12.78 7.46
C ASP A 102 -6.29 -12.73 6.01
N ASN A 103 -6.24 -13.87 5.32
CA ASN A 103 -6.61 -13.99 3.90
C ASN A 103 -8.11 -13.72 3.62
N THR A 104 -8.94 -13.58 4.65
CA THR A 104 -10.36 -13.23 4.50
C THR A 104 -10.63 -11.73 4.61
N LYS A 105 -9.62 -10.93 4.96
CA LYS A 105 -9.72 -9.49 5.16
C LYS A 105 -9.01 -8.72 4.07
N GLN A 106 -9.49 -7.51 3.83
CA GLN A 106 -8.84 -6.54 2.95
C GLN A 106 -7.97 -5.59 3.78
N TYR A 107 -6.93 -5.07 3.15
CA TYR A 107 -5.96 -4.14 3.72
C TYR A 107 -5.72 -2.98 2.75
N GLY A 108 -5.26 -1.85 3.28
CA GLY A 108 -4.96 -0.67 2.49
C GLY A 108 -3.51 -0.69 2.02
N LEU A 109 -3.25 -0.71 0.72
CA LEU A 109 -1.94 -0.33 0.19
C LEU A 109 -1.93 1.17 -0.02
N VAL A 110 -1.18 1.87 0.84
CA VAL A 110 -1.15 3.32 0.92
C VAL A 110 0.11 3.85 0.28
N ALA A 111 -0.03 4.87 -0.57
CA ALA A 111 1.07 5.69 -1.05
C ALA A 111 0.78 7.14 -0.68
N SER A 112 1.67 7.77 0.07
CA SER A 112 1.47 9.10 0.66
C SER A 112 2.66 10.02 0.46
N GLU A 113 2.39 11.24 0.02
CA GLU A 113 3.31 12.37 0.11
C GLU A 113 3.14 13.02 1.49
N MET A 114 4.18 12.95 2.32
CA MET A 114 4.25 13.65 3.59
C MET A 114 4.95 15.01 3.35
N SER A 115 4.29 16.08 3.80
CA SER A 115 4.79 17.46 3.78
C SER A 115 5.70 17.77 4.96
#